data_AF-A0A1M5TG34-F1
#
_entry.id   AF-A0A1M5TG34-F1
#
_cell.length_a   1.000
_cell.length_b   1.000
_cell.length_c   1.000
_cell.angle_alpha   90.00
_cell.angle_beta   90.00
_cell.angle_gamma   90.00
#
_symmetry.space_group_name_H-M   'P 1'
#
loop_
_entity.id
_entity.type
_entity.pdbx_description
1 polymer ?
#
loop_
_entity_poly.entity_id
_entity_poly.type
_entity_poly.pdbx_seq_one_letter_code
_entity_poly.pdbx_strand_id
1 'polypeptide(L)'
;MKYFNFFLVLFLFCHISQGQEKNRFAGFIKIQDTLLIKYKIEFQENGGLISGYSLTDHGGEHETKSRIEGIYDEDTKKISFKEVGLIYTKSPVSLDDFDFCNVDFTSSRFKLGSDKMSGEFKGRFSDGTKCLDGEIAMSSVEKIQKRVAKFTKKVKKSNRIADSIKNKVQNIKIVDTLNLNVLKKNEITSIPTSSKTLKLFVYDGGQIDDDLISIYQDNKPILTKYKISASKKVLEIQLNNDITRIKILSESVGSIGSNTAIIEVLDKGNTIKTMTNLQKGETTEIDILKKKTK
;
A
#
# COMPACT_ATOMS: atom_id res chain seq x y z
N MET A 1 14.45 -19.10 67.01
CA MET A 1 13.17 -19.37 66.31
C MET A 1 12.74 -18.10 65.59
N LYS A 2 12.47 -18.21 64.27
CA LYS A 2 11.36 -17.51 63.56
C LYS A 2 11.44 -15.96 63.48
N TYR A 3 11.58 -15.27 62.34
CA TYR A 3 11.32 -15.58 60.93
C TYR A 3 12.17 -14.64 60.06
N PHE A 4 12.82 -15.22 59.05
CA PHE A 4 13.52 -14.56 57.96
C PHE A 4 12.46 -14.11 56.94
N ASN A 5 12.07 -12.82 56.96
CA ASN A 5 11.17 -12.26 55.96
C ASN A 5 11.97 -11.89 54.70
N PHE A 6 12.01 -12.85 53.78
CA PHE A 6 12.53 -12.70 52.43
C PHE A 6 11.57 -11.82 51.62
N PHE A 7 11.91 -10.53 51.48
CA PHE A 7 11.20 -9.60 50.60
C PHE A 7 11.67 -9.88 49.17
N LEU A 8 11.01 -10.84 48.50
CA LEU A 8 11.20 -11.14 47.09
C LEU A 8 10.66 -9.96 46.26
N VAL A 9 11.51 -8.98 45.97
CA VAL A 9 11.25 -7.97 44.94
C VAL A 9 11.34 -8.69 43.60
N LEU A 10 10.21 -9.21 43.13
CA LEU A 10 10.05 -9.70 41.77
C LEU A 10 10.12 -8.50 40.82
N PHE A 11 11.33 -8.13 40.42
CA PHE A 11 11.59 -7.25 39.29
C PHE A 11 11.08 -7.97 38.03
N LEU A 12 9.78 -7.85 37.76
CA LEU A 12 9.20 -8.08 36.45
C LEU A 12 9.86 -7.06 35.53
N PHE A 13 11.00 -7.43 34.96
CA PHE A 13 11.47 -6.93 33.68
C PHE A 13 10.36 -7.29 32.68
N CYS A 14 9.34 -6.43 32.60
CA CYS A 14 8.59 -6.27 31.37
C CYS A 14 9.64 -5.87 30.34
N HIS A 15 10.13 -6.87 29.59
CA HIS A 15 10.73 -6.63 28.30
C HIS A 15 9.71 -5.81 27.54
N ILE A 16 9.99 -4.50 27.45
CA ILE A 16 9.38 -3.63 26.46
C ILE A 16 9.73 -4.31 25.16
N SER A 17 8.79 -5.09 24.64
CA SER A 17 8.87 -5.61 23.29
C SER A 17 8.90 -4.35 22.45
N GLN A 18 10.11 -3.95 22.03
CA GLN A 18 10.25 -2.91 21.02
C GLN A 18 9.44 -3.43 19.84
N GLY A 19 8.29 -2.81 19.60
CA GLY A 19 7.47 -3.17 18.46
C GLY A 19 8.38 -3.11 17.23
N GLN A 20 8.47 -4.22 16.49
CA GLN A 20 9.30 -4.28 15.29
C GLN A 20 8.94 -3.09 14.40
N GLU A 21 9.84 -2.10 14.33
CA GLU A 21 9.65 -0.96 13.45
C GLU A 21 9.62 -1.49 12.02
N LYS A 22 8.53 -1.23 11.32
CA LYS A 22 8.40 -1.59 9.92
C LYS A 22 9.41 -0.78 9.12
N ASN A 23 10.30 -1.46 8.43
CA ASN A 23 11.29 -0.85 7.56
C ASN A 23 10.58 -0.33 6.31
N ARG A 24 10.53 1.00 6.14
CA ARG A 24 9.80 1.66 5.05
C ARG A 24 10.75 2.47 4.19
N PHE A 25 10.79 2.16 2.91
CA PHE A 25 11.63 2.86 1.94
C PHE A 25 10.79 3.31 0.74
N ALA A 26 11.12 4.48 0.20
CA ALA A 26 10.55 4.98 -1.04
C ALA A 26 11.64 5.60 -1.92
N GLY A 27 11.48 5.47 -3.23
CA GLY A 27 12.43 5.97 -4.22
C GLY A 27 12.03 5.50 -5.61
N PHE A 28 13.01 4.99 -6.36
CA PHE A 28 12.81 4.65 -7.77
C PHE A 28 13.49 3.34 -8.15
N ILE A 29 12.84 2.62 -9.06
CA ILE A 29 13.48 1.66 -9.96
C ILE A 29 14.01 2.45 -11.16
N LYS A 30 15.28 2.23 -11.49
CA LYS A 30 15.99 2.86 -12.62
C LYS A 30 16.30 1.80 -13.67
N ILE A 31 15.82 2.04 -14.89
CA ILE A 31 15.96 1.15 -16.04
C ILE A 31 16.65 1.91 -17.16
N GLN A 32 17.69 1.29 -17.77
CA GLN A 32 18.39 1.83 -18.95
C GLN A 32 18.75 3.33 -18.79
N ASP A 33 19.19 3.71 -17.59
CA ASP A 33 19.61 5.05 -17.19
C ASP A 33 18.62 6.22 -17.29
N THR A 34 17.43 6.01 -17.84
CA THR A 34 16.51 7.09 -18.20
C THR A 34 15.11 6.93 -17.61
N LEU A 35 14.61 5.70 -17.51
CA LEU A 35 13.29 5.43 -16.99
C LEU A 35 13.34 5.26 -15.47
N LEU A 36 12.67 6.17 -14.75
CA LEU A 36 12.52 6.15 -13.30
C LEU A 36 11.07 5.83 -12.93
N ILE A 37 10.85 4.65 -12.37
CA ILE A 37 9.54 4.21 -11.89
C ILE A 37 9.50 4.37 -10.38
N LYS A 38 8.48 5.07 -9.86
CA LYS A 38 8.30 5.22 -8.40
C LYS A 38 8.16 3.85 -7.76
N TYR A 39 8.93 3.60 -6.70
CA TYR A 39 8.94 2.32 -6.00
C TYR A 39 8.95 2.53 -4.50
N LYS A 40 8.18 1.72 -3.78
CA LYS A 40 8.10 1.73 -2.32
C LYS A 40 8.17 0.29 -1.82
N ILE A 41 8.83 0.08 -0.69
CA ILE A 41 8.80 -1.19 0.04
C ILE A 41 8.48 -0.96 1.52
N GLU A 42 7.75 -1.90 2.10
CA GLU A 42 7.51 -1.98 3.54
C GLU A 42 7.70 -3.42 3.99
N PHE A 43 8.66 -3.67 4.88
CA PHE A 43 8.96 -5.02 5.35
C PHE A 43 9.29 -5.08 6.83
N GLN A 44 9.14 -6.28 7.37
CA GLN A 44 9.60 -6.67 8.69
C GLN A 44 10.67 -7.76 8.54
N GLU A 45 11.60 -7.77 9.48
CA GLU A 45 12.63 -8.78 9.59
C GLU A 45 12.39 -9.53 10.92
N ASN A 46 12.43 -10.86 10.86
CA ASN A 46 12.27 -11.73 12.02
C ASN A 46 13.18 -12.96 11.89
N GLY A 47 14.28 -13.01 12.63
CA GLY A 47 15.20 -14.15 12.64
C GLY A 47 15.90 -14.39 11.31
N GLY A 48 16.26 -13.32 10.60
CA GLY A 48 16.87 -13.31 9.27
C GLY A 48 15.87 -13.41 8.12
N LEU A 49 14.58 -13.62 8.39
CA LEU A 49 13.54 -13.72 7.37
C LEU A 49 12.85 -12.38 7.13
N ILE A 50 12.70 -12.01 5.87
CA ILE A 50 12.02 -10.79 5.44
C ILE A 50 10.63 -11.15 4.92
N SER A 51 9.63 -10.42 5.39
CA SER A 51 8.27 -10.44 4.82
C SER A 51 7.71 -9.03 4.73
N GLY A 52 6.95 -8.76 3.67
CA GLY A 52 6.41 -7.43 3.45
C GLY A 52 5.73 -7.27 2.10
N TYR A 53 5.69 -6.02 1.64
CA TYR A 53 5.11 -5.65 0.36
C TYR A 53 5.94 -4.61 -0.39
N SER A 54 5.87 -4.67 -1.71
CA SER A 54 6.33 -3.62 -2.62
C SER A 54 5.14 -2.90 -3.27
N LEU A 55 5.35 -1.66 -3.68
CA LEU A 55 4.45 -0.89 -4.55
C LEU A 55 5.26 -0.31 -5.72
N THR A 56 5.02 -0.83 -6.91
CA THR A 56 5.52 -0.31 -8.19
C THR A 56 4.57 0.72 -8.76
N ASP A 57 5.11 1.76 -9.39
CA ASP A 57 4.40 2.95 -9.84
C ASP A 57 3.47 3.55 -8.76
N HIS A 58 3.99 3.65 -7.53
CA HIS A 58 3.20 4.12 -6.40
C HIS A 58 2.55 5.48 -6.68
N GLY A 59 1.22 5.54 -6.60
CA GLY A 59 0.37 6.70 -6.87
C GLY A 59 0.21 7.04 -8.36
N GLY A 60 0.76 6.24 -9.27
CA GLY A 60 0.60 6.37 -10.72
C GLY A 60 -0.58 5.57 -11.26
N GLU A 61 -0.65 5.49 -12.59
CA GLU A 61 -1.73 4.84 -13.34
C GLU A 61 -1.60 3.32 -13.36
N HIS A 62 -0.37 2.81 -13.16
CA HIS A 62 -0.04 1.39 -13.20
C HIS A 62 0.36 0.85 -11.82
N GLU A 63 -0.14 1.48 -10.75
CA GLU A 63 0.22 1.08 -9.38
C GLU A 63 -0.04 -0.42 -9.18
N THR A 64 0.99 -1.12 -8.74
CA THR A 64 0.97 -2.57 -8.55
C THR A 64 1.56 -2.90 -7.20
N LYS A 65 0.81 -3.63 -6.38
CA LYS A 65 1.24 -4.06 -5.05
C LYS A 65 1.51 -5.55 -5.05
N SER A 66 2.71 -5.92 -4.64
CA SER A 66 3.16 -7.31 -4.59
C SER A 66 3.65 -7.67 -3.19
N ARG A 67 3.52 -8.94 -2.84
CA ARG A 67 4.10 -9.53 -1.62
C ARG A 67 5.58 -9.79 -1.87
N ILE A 68 6.41 -9.46 -0.89
CA ILE A 68 7.84 -9.77 -0.92
C ILE A 68 8.22 -10.75 0.18
N GLU A 69 9.17 -11.62 -0.14
CA GLU A 69 9.83 -12.54 0.76
C GLU A 69 11.33 -12.47 0.54
N GLY A 70 12.12 -12.64 1.59
CA GLY A 70 13.55 -12.51 1.47
C GLY A 70 14.31 -12.93 2.72
N ILE A 71 15.60 -12.61 2.70
CA ILE A 71 16.52 -12.85 3.79
C ILE A 71 17.37 -11.62 4.08
N TYR A 72 17.69 -11.42 5.36
CA TYR A 72 18.69 -10.49 5.84
C TYR A 72 19.73 -11.25 6.65
N ASP A 73 20.99 -11.08 6.28
CA ASP A 73 22.13 -11.64 6.97
C ASP A 73 22.87 -10.49 7.68
N GLU A 74 22.85 -10.53 9.02
CA GLU A 74 23.42 -9.47 9.84
C GLU A 74 24.96 -9.46 9.81
N ASP A 75 25.62 -10.60 9.66
CA ASP A 75 27.08 -10.68 9.68
C ASP A 75 27.67 -10.12 8.38
N THR A 76 27.07 -10.49 7.26
CA THR A 76 27.49 -10.05 5.91
C THR A 76 26.86 -8.73 5.49
N LYS A 77 25.89 -8.20 6.26
CA LYS A 77 25.11 -6.99 5.92
C LYS A 77 24.46 -7.10 4.54
N LYS A 78 24.05 -8.31 4.18
CA LYS A 78 23.42 -8.63 2.90
C LYS A 78 21.92 -8.72 3.10
N ILE A 79 21.19 -8.04 2.23
CA ILE A 79 19.73 -8.17 2.11
C ILE A 79 19.40 -8.69 0.72
N SER A 80 18.42 -9.58 0.64
CA SER A 80 17.82 -10.00 -0.61
C SER A 80 16.32 -10.21 -0.40
N PHE A 81 15.51 -9.81 -1.37
CA PHE A 81 14.09 -10.13 -1.39
C PHE A 81 13.62 -10.29 -2.83
N LYS A 82 12.56 -11.07 -3.00
CA LYS A 82 11.85 -11.27 -4.25
C LYS A 82 10.37 -10.95 -4.10
N GLU A 83 9.77 -10.40 -5.14
CA GLU A 83 8.32 -10.37 -5.29
C GLU A 83 7.81 -11.78 -5.59
N VAL A 84 6.81 -12.23 -4.83
CA VAL A 84 6.35 -13.64 -4.80
C VAL A 84 4.84 -13.77 -4.99
N GLY A 85 4.14 -12.67 -5.29
CA GLY A 85 2.73 -12.73 -5.60
C GLY A 85 2.05 -11.37 -5.65
N LEU A 86 1.17 -11.22 -6.63
CA LEU A 86 0.34 -10.04 -6.82
C LEU A 86 -0.78 -9.95 -5.77
N ILE A 87 -0.97 -8.76 -5.20
CA ILE A 87 -2.07 -8.42 -4.27
C ILE A 87 -3.13 -7.59 -4.98
N TYR A 88 -2.70 -6.55 -5.70
CA TYR A 88 -3.56 -5.82 -6.62
C TYR A 88 -2.73 -5.11 -7.69
N THR A 89 -3.35 -4.77 -8.80
CA THR A 89 -2.77 -3.92 -9.85
C THR A 89 -3.82 -3.02 -10.49
N LYS A 90 -3.40 -1.86 -10.94
CA LYS A 90 -4.18 -0.97 -11.81
C LYS A 90 -3.82 -1.11 -13.29
N SER A 91 -2.76 -1.85 -13.57
CA SER A 91 -2.38 -2.17 -14.94
C SER A 91 -3.43 -3.08 -15.57
N PRO A 92 -3.67 -2.93 -16.88
CA PRO A 92 -4.49 -3.88 -17.62
C PRO A 92 -3.97 -5.30 -17.41
N VAL A 93 -4.85 -6.22 -17.03
CA VAL A 93 -4.55 -7.64 -16.86
C VAL A 93 -5.60 -8.49 -17.56
N SER A 94 -5.15 -9.56 -18.22
CA SER A 94 -6.04 -10.63 -18.65
C SER A 94 -6.09 -11.72 -17.57
N LEU A 95 -7.12 -12.58 -17.62
CA LEU A 95 -7.27 -13.71 -16.70
C LEU A 95 -6.12 -14.73 -16.80
N ASP A 96 -5.43 -14.77 -17.94
CA ASP A 96 -4.36 -15.71 -18.21
C ASP A 96 -2.97 -15.08 -18.00
N ASP A 97 -2.88 -13.75 -17.83
CA ASP A 97 -1.65 -12.95 -17.74
C ASP A 97 -1.41 -12.36 -16.34
N PHE A 98 -1.67 -13.11 -15.25
CA PHE A 98 -1.28 -12.68 -13.89
C PHE A 98 0.24 -12.73 -13.64
N ASP A 99 1.03 -12.93 -14.69
CA ASP A 99 2.47 -13.03 -14.59
C ASP A 99 3.12 -11.66 -14.85
N PHE A 100 3.50 -11.00 -13.77
CA PHE A 100 4.21 -9.74 -13.81
C PHE A 100 5.71 -9.95 -13.74
N CYS A 101 6.45 -8.97 -14.25
CA CYS A 101 7.90 -8.89 -14.09
C CYS A 101 8.24 -8.64 -12.61
N ASN A 102 8.52 -9.70 -11.87
CA ASN A 102 8.79 -9.68 -10.44
C ASN A 102 10.22 -9.22 -10.16
N VAL A 103 10.38 -8.31 -9.20
CA VAL A 103 11.67 -7.82 -8.73
C VAL A 103 12.36 -8.86 -7.84
N ASP A 104 13.57 -9.28 -8.20
CA ASP A 104 14.53 -10.02 -7.36
C ASP A 104 15.71 -9.09 -7.04
N PHE A 105 15.71 -8.54 -5.83
CA PHE A 105 16.65 -7.53 -5.36
C PHE A 105 17.74 -8.12 -4.48
N THR A 106 18.95 -7.60 -4.61
CA THR A 106 20.06 -7.90 -3.68
C THR A 106 20.90 -6.65 -3.40
N SER A 107 21.28 -6.47 -2.13
CA SER A 107 22.26 -5.44 -1.73
C SER A 107 23.23 -6.00 -0.68
N SER A 108 24.52 -5.72 -0.87
CA SER A 108 25.63 -6.24 -0.07
C SER A 108 26.16 -5.26 1.00
N ARG A 109 25.46 -4.15 1.24
CA ARG A 109 25.87 -3.11 2.22
C ARG A 109 24.70 -2.54 2.99
N PHE A 110 23.64 -3.33 3.18
CA PHE A 110 22.45 -2.88 3.87
C PHE A 110 22.55 -3.13 5.36
N LYS A 111 22.13 -2.15 6.16
CA LYS A 111 21.96 -2.29 7.61
C LYS A 111 20.50 -2.04 7.94
N LEU A 112 19.89 -2.86 8.79
CA LEU A 112 18.57 -2.55 9.34
C LEU A 112 18.59 -1.16 10.01
N GLY A 113 17.52 -0.39 9.83
CA GLY A 113 17.46 1.02 10.24
C GLY A 113 18.29 1.98 9.37
N SER A 114 18.90 1.52 8.27
CA SER A 114 19.59 2.39 7.32
C SER A 114 18.62 3.41 6.71
N ASP A 115 19.14 4.61 6.52
CA ASP A 115 18.46 5.73 5.87
C ASP A 115 18.36 5.57 4.34
N LYS A 116 19.10 4.61 3.77
CA LYS A 116 19.20 4.36 2.32
C LYS A 116 19.17 2.86 2.02
N MET A 117 18.56 2.52 0.90
CA MET A 117 18.63 1.20 0.30
C MET A 117 18.93 1.37 -1.18
N SER A 118 20.00 0.73 -1.65
CA SER A 118 20.35 0.72 -3.07
C SER A 118 21.01 -0.59 -3.46
N GLY A 119 20.80 -1.01 -4.70
CA GLY A 119 21.36 -2.24 -5.24
C GLY A 119 20.76 -2.56 -6.60
N GLU A 120 21.26 -3.63 -7.19
CA GLU A 120 20.74 -4.15 -8.46
C GLU A 120 19.53 -5.04 -8.20
N PHE A 121 18.64 -5.10 -9.18
CA PHE A 121 17.59 -6.10 -9.23
C PHE A 121 17.56 -6.81 -10.58
N LYS A 122 17.09 -8.05 -10.54
CA LYS A 122 16.76 -8.85 -11.72
C LYS A 122 15.26 -9.03 -11.77
N GLY A 123 14.67 -8.70 -12.89
CA GLY A 123 13.24 -8.87 -13.13
C GLY A 123 13.01 -10.21 -13.80
N ARG A 124 12.08 -11.00 -13.24
CA ARG A 124 11.70 -12.29 -13.79
C ARG A 124 10.20 -12.50 -13.76
N PHE A 125 9.67 -13.17 -14.78
CA PHE A 125 8.35 -13.76 -14.73
C PHE A 125 8.34 -14.95 -13.75
N SER A 126 7.15 -15.46 -13.46
CA SER A 126 6.91 -16.54 -12.50
C SER A 126 7.51 -17.87 -12.95
N ASP A 127 7.72 -18.04 -14.26
CA ASP A 127 8.44 -19.16 -14.87
C ASP A 127 9.98 -19.02 -14.80
N GLY A 128 10.48 -17.89 -14.28
CA GLY A 128 11.90 -17.57 -14.17
C GLY A 128 12.50 -16.87 -15.41
N THR A 129 11.72 -16.74 -16.49
CA THR A 129 12.11 -16.03 -17.70
C THR A 129 12.45 -14.59 -17.37
N LYS A 130 13.63 -14.15 -17.79
CA LYS A 130 14.10 -12.79 -17.54
C LYS A 130 13.23 -11.80 -18.32
N CYS A 131 12.75 -10.76 -17.64
CA CYS A 131 12.01 -9.65 -18.26
C CYS A 131 12.85 -8.38 -18.32
N LEU A 132 13.39 -7.93 -17.19
CA LEU A 132 14.00 -6.61 -17.08
C LEU A 132 14.99 -6.56 -15.92
N ASP A 133 16.18 -6.00 -16.11
CA ASP A 133 17.10 -5.74 -15.00
C ASP A 133 17.29 -4.23 -14.81
N GLY A 134 17.74 -3.84 -13.62
CA GLY A 134 18.08 -2.44 -13.34
C GLY A 134 18.54 -2.22 -11.91
N GLU A 135 18.38 -0.99 -11.44
CA GLU A 135 18.81 -0.58 -10.12
C GLU A 135 17.65 -0.05 -9.29
N ILE A 136 17.69 -0.30 -7.98
CA ILE A 136 16.80 0.31 -7.01
C ILE A 136 17.60 1.35 -6.23
N ALA A 137 17.04 2.55 -6.08
CA ALA A 137 17.62 3.62 -5.28
C ALA A 137 16.52 4.27 -4.42
N MET A 138 16.60 4.06 -3.10
CA MET A 138 15.58 4.49 -2.15
C MET A 138 16.16 5.12 -0.88
N SER A 139 15.33 5.92 -0.22
CA SER A 139 15.58 6.46 1.11
C SER A 139 14.50 5.99 2.08
N SER A 140 14.84 5.90 3.37
CA SER A 140 13.84 5.64 4.40
C SER A 140 12.77 6.72 4.37
N VAL A 141 11.51 6.35 4.61
CA VAL A 141 10.39 7.29 4.62
C VAL A 141 10.62 8.38 5.68
N GLU A 142 11.22 8.03 6.81
CA GLU A 142 11.57 8.93 7.91
C GLU A 142 12.60 9.99 7.44
N LYS A 143 13.60 9.59 6.64
CA LYS A 143 14.58 10.53 6.08
C LYS A 143 13.93 11.47 5.06
N ILE A 144 13.03 10.97 4.22
CA ILE A 144 12.28 11.77 3.25
C ILE A 144 11.45 12.82 3.99
N GLN A 145 10.70 12.42 5.02
CA GLN A 145 9.91 13.32 5.87
C GLN A 145 10.79 14.40 6.53
N LYS A 146 11.93 14.03 7.11
CA LYS A 146 12.87 15.00 7.71
C LYS A 146 13.38 16.02 6.67
N ARG A 147 13.65 15.60 5.43
CA ARG A 147 14.08 16.50 4.35
C ARG A 147 12.97 17.46 3.94
N VAL A 148 11.74 16.97 3.81
CA VAL A 148 10.60 17.81 3.46
C VAL A 148 10.29 18.80 4.58
N ALA A 149 10.28 18.38 5.85
CA ALA A 149 10.09 19.29 6.98
C ALA A 149 11.15 20.43 7.00
N LYS A 150 12.42 20.11 6.72
CA LYS A 150 13.49 21.10 6.58
C LYS A 150 13.24 22.06 5.42
N PHE A 151 12.80 21.54 4.27
CA PHE A 151 12.46 22.35 3.10
C PHE A 151 11.28 23.29 3.38
N THR A 152 10.17 22.77 3.91
CA THR A 152 8.98 23.55 4.29
C THR A 152 9.32 24.65 5.29
N LYS A 153 10.19 24.38 6.28
CA LYS A 153 10.67 25.40 7.23
C LYS A 153 11.46 26.52 6.54
N LYS A 154 12.28 26.21 5.53
CA LYS A 154 13.01 27.21 4.75
C LYS A 154 12.05 28.03 3.86
N VAL A 155 11.09 27.38 3.20
CA VAL A 155 10.07 28.04 2.39
C VAL A 155 9.25 29.04 3.22
N LYS A 156 8.81 28.62 4.42
CA LYS A 156 8.05 29.48 5.34
C LYS A 156 8.80 30.75 5.74
N LYS A 157 10.12 30.66 5.93
CA LYS A 157 10.98 31.79 6.33
C LYS A 157 11.41 32.69 5.16
N SER A 158 11.11 32.30 3.92
CA SER A 158 11.55 33.06 2.76
C SER A 158 10.58 34.20 2.44
N ASN A 159 11.09 35.43 2.46
CA ASN A 159 10.34 36.61 2.00
C ASN A 159 10.22 36.68 0.47
N ARG A 160 10.97 35.83 -0.26
CA ARG A 160 10.99 35.80 -1.74
C ARG A 160 9.97 34.85 -2.36
N ILE A 161 9.18 34.14 -1.54
CA ILE A 161 8.20 33.16 -2.01
C ILE A 161 6.81 33.71 -1.74
N ALA A 162 5.95 33.70 -2.76
CA ALA A 162 4.57 34.13 -2.64
C ALA A 162 3.80 33.27 -1.61
N ASP A 163 2.88 33.89 -0.88
CA ASP A 163 2.13 33.20 0.18
C ASP A 163 1.25 32.07 -0.36
N SER A 164 0.80 32.17 -1.61
CA SER A 164 0.10 31.08 -2.32
C SER A 164 0.95 29.81 -2.43
N ILE A 165 2.26 29.94 -2.66
CA ILE A 165 3.19 28.80 -2.72
C ILE A 165 3.49 28.28 -1.31
N LYS A 166 3.64 29.18 -0.33
CA LYS A 166 3.83 28.78 1.08
C LYS A 166 2.66 27.94 1.59
N ASN A 167 1.43 28.32 1.26
CA ASN A 167 0.22 27.60 1.65
C ASN A 167 0.15 26.20 0.98
N LYS A 168 0.51 26.09 -0.30
CA LYS A 168 0.59 24.78 -0.98
C LYS A 168 1.61 23.84 -0.35
N VAL A 169 2.79 24.35 0.03
CA VAL A 169 3.87 23.54 0.63
C VAL A 169 3.55 23.12 2.07
N GLN A 170 2.72 23.88 2.81
CA GLN A 170 2.26 23.51 4.16
C GLN A 170 1.31 22.31 4.14
N ASN A 171 0.54 22.15 3.07
CA ASN A 171 -0.46 21.09 2.94
C ASN A 171 0.10 19.76 2.41
N ILE A 172 1.42 19.62 2.26
CA ILE A 172 2.03 18.36 1.85
C ILE A 172 1.94 17.34 3.02
N LYS A 173 0.78 16.70 3.17
CA LYS A 173 0.59 15.54 4.04
C LYS A 173 1.19 14.30 3.37
N ILE A 174 2.50 14.15 3.50
CA ILE A 174 3.25 13.00 2.97
C ILE A 174 2.77 11.70 3.61
N VAL A 175 2.35 11.74 4.88
CA VAL A 175 2.14 10.50 5.66
C VAL A 175 0.86 9.75 5.28
N ASP A 176 -0.23 10.47 5.00
CA ASP A 176 -1.56 9.87 4.81
C ASP A 176 -1.82 9.43 3.36
N THR A 177 -1.22 10.13 2.39
CA THR A 177 -1.35 9.81 0.95
C THR A 177 -0.45 8.66 0.50
N LEU A 178 0.55 8.27 1.29
CA LEU A 178 1.49 7.21 0.95
C LEU A 178 0.97 5.78 1.19
N ASN A 179 -0.16 5.60 1.87
CA ASN A 179 -0.57 4.27 2.37
C ASN A 179 -1.93 3.78 1.87
N LEU A 180 -2.66 4.58 1.08
CA LEU A 180 -3.97 4.21 0.55
C LEU A 180 -3.94 4.20 -0.98
N ASN A 181 -4.44 3.12 -1.56
CA ASN A 181 -4.74 3.07 -2.99
C ASN A 181 -5.96 3.98 -3.24
N VAL A 182 -5.78 5.03 -4.04
CA VAL A 182 -6.87 5.94 -4.40
C VAL A 182 -7.57 5.39 -5.65
N LEU A 183 -8.89 5.22 -5.57
CA LEU A 183 -9.74 4.81 -6.69
C LEU A 183 -10.26 6.06 -7.42
N LYS A 184 -9.76 6.28 -8.64
CA LYS A 184 -10.12 7.43 -9.48
C LYS A 184 -11.21 7.07 -10.49
N LYS A 185 -11.80 8.10 -11.09
CA LYS A 185 -12.76 7.98 -12.18
C LYS A 185 -12.23 7.07 -13.30
N ASN A 186 -13.07 6.13 -13.74
CA ASN A 186 -12.81 5.22 -14.86
C ASN A 186 -11.54 4.37 -14.71
N GLU A 187 -11.03 4.24 -13.48
CA GLU A 187 -9.91 3.38 -13.15
C GLU A 187 -10.43 2.00 -12.71
N ILE A 188 -9.69 0.95 -13.06
CA ILE A 188 -9.98 -0.42 -12.65
C ILE A 188 -8.84 -0.89 -11.75
N THR A 189 -9.17 -1.30 -10.52
CA THR A 189 -8.22 -2.01 -9.64
C THR A 189 -8.52 -3.51 -9.68
N SER A 190 -7.56 -4.28 -10.16
CA SER A 190 -7.65 -5.74 -10.28
C SER A 190 -7.06 -6.43 -9.07
N ILE A 191 -7.81 -7.35 -8.45
CA ILE A 191 -7.42 -8.09 -7.24
C ILE A 191 -7.52 -9.60 -7.52
N PRO A 192 -6.39 -10.31 -7.65
CA PRO A 192 -6.42 -11.75 -7.87
C PRO A 192 -6.65 -12.51 -6.56
N THR A 193 -7.59 -13.46 -6.54
CA THR A 193 -7.98 -14.21 -5.34
C THR A 193 -8.19 -15.69 -5.62
N SER A 194 -7.99 -16.51 -4.57
CA SER A 194 -8.39 -17.94 -4.56
C SER A 194 -9.62 -18.20 -3.70
N SER A 195 -10.27 -17.14 -3.23
CA SER A 195 -11.45 -17.22 -2.37
C SER A 195 -12.72 -17.45 -3.17
N LYS A 196 -13.72 -18.06 -2.51
CA LYS A 196 -15.08 -18.16 -3.04
C LYS A 196 -15.93 -16.97 -2.63
N THR A 197 -15.59 -16.34 -1.51
CA THR A 197 -16.28 -15.18 -0.95
C THR A 197 -15.29 -14.16 -0.42
N LEU A 198 -15.66 -12.89 -0.48
CA LEU A 198 -14.91 -11.77 0.09
C LEU A 198 -15.82 -10.91 0.96
N LYS A 199 -15.22 -10.13 1.87
CA LYS A 199 -15.94 -9.09 2.61
C LYS A 199 -15.47 -7.72 2.13
N LEU A 200 -16.43 -6.87 1.80
CA LEU A 200 -16.22 -5.46 1.51
C LEU A 200 -16.69 -4.65 2.71
N PHE A 201 -15.80 -3.84 3.29
CA PHE A 201 -16.18 -2.85 4.29
C PHE A 201 -16.24 -1.47 3.65
N VAL A 202 -17.31 -0.75 3.93
CA VAL A 202 -17.57 0.61 3.44
C VAL A 202 -17.73 1.52 4.65
N TYR A 203 -16.91 2.58 4.74
CA TYR A 203 -16.97 3.54 5.83
C TYR A 203 -16.29 4.85 5.45
N ASP A 204 -16.52 5.88 6.26
CA ASP A 204 -15.82 7.16 6.18
C ASP A 204 -14.48 7.06 6.91
N GLY A 205 -13.38 7.35 6.22
CA GLY A 205 -12.04 7.41 6.81
C GLY A 205 -11.62 8.82 7.23
N GLY A 206 -12.43 9.83 6.93
CA GLY A 206 -12.14 11.25 7.08
C GLY A 206 -13.16 11.98 7.96
N GLN A 207 -13.52 13.20 7.54
CA GLN A 207 -14.57 13.97 8.20
C GLN A 207 -15.91 13.58 7.58
N ILE A 208 -16.87 13.20 8.42
CA ILE A 208 -18.22 12.86 7.96
C ILE A 208 -18.85 14.10 7.31
N ASP A 209 -19.01 14.06 5.99
CA ASP A 209 -19.46 15.19 5.19
C ASP A 209 -20.70 14.87 4.32
N ASP A 210 -21.39 13.77 4.65
CA ASP A 210 -22.65 13.31 4.05
C ASP A 210 -22.54 12.78 2.60
N ASP A 211 -21.36 12.26 2.26
CA ASP A 211 -21.10 11.47 1.06
C ASP A 211 -22.10 10.30 0.85
N LEU A 212 -22.57 10.14 -0.40
CA LEU A 212 -23.50 9.06 -0.80
C LEU A 212 -22.87 8.21 -1.90
N ILE A 213 -22.94 6.88 -1.75
CA ILE A 213 -22.50 5.94 -2.79
C ILE A 213 -23.52 4.85 -3.08
N SER A 214 -23.41 4.30 -4.28
CA SER A 214 -24.04 3.04 -4.68
C SER A 214 -22.96 2.05 -5.11
N ILE A 215 -23.13 0.78 -4.75
CA ILE A 215 -22.22 -0.32 -5.11
C ILE A 215 -23.01 -1.38 -5.86
N TYR A 216 -22.43 -1.85 -6.96
CA TYR A 216 -23.00 -2.87 -7.82
C TYR A 216 -22.02 -4.04 -7.93
N GLN A 217 -22.53 -5.27 -7.87
CA GLN A 217 -21.81 -6.47 -8.23
C GLN A 217 -22.33 -6.96 -9.57
N ASP A 218 -21.47 -7.05 -10.59
CA ASP A 218 -21.82 -7.51 -11.94
C ASP A 218 -23.07 -6.77 -12.49
N ASN A 219 -23.07 -5.45 -12.34
CA ASN A 219 -24.17 -4.52 -12.67
C ASN A 219 -25.47 -4.68 -11.85
N LYS A 220 -25.52 -5.59 -10.88
CA LYS A 220 -26.65 -5.71 -9.94
C LYS A 220 -26.39 -4.87 -8.69
N PRO A 221 -27.33 -4.00 -8.27
CA PRO A 221 -27.14 -3.18 -7.07
C PRO A 221 -27.08 -4.06 -5.81
N ILE A 222 -26.05 -3.86 -4.99
CA ILE A 222 -25.89 -4.52 -3.68
C ILE A 222 -25.91 -3.54 -2.51
N LEU A 223 -25.71 -2.25 -2.80
CA LEU A 223 -25.85 -1.12 -1.88
C LEU A 223 -26.27 0.10 -2.70
N THR A 224 -27.31 0.82 -2.30
CA THR A 224 -27.84 1.94 -3.10
C THR A 224 -28.01 3.19 -2.27
N LYS A 225 -27.53 4.35 -2.76
CA LYS A 225 -27.65 5.67 -2.12
C LYS A 225 -27.33 5.63 -0.63
N TYR A 226 -26.30 4.87 -0.27
CA TYR A 226 -25.90 4.68 1.10
C TYR A 226 -25.10 5.89 1.56
N LYS A 227 -25.57 6.50 2.66
CA LYS A 227 -24.88 7.58 3.36
C LYS A 227 -23.72 6.99 4.12
N ILE A 228 -22.51 7.37 3.73
CA ILE A 228 -21.30 6.86 4.33
C ILE A 228 -21.21 7.37 5.78
N SER A 229 -20.71 6.51 6.66
CA SER A 229 -20.59 6.82 8.09
C SER A 229 -19.29 6.25 8.64
N ALA A 230 -18.87 6.68 9.83
CA ALA A 230 -17.71 6.13 10.51
C ALA A 230 -17.84 4.62 10.84
N SER A 231 -19.08 4.12 10.95
CA SER A 231 -19.35 2.71 11.20
C SER A 231 -19.17 1.88 9.93
N LYS A 232 -18.41 0.78 10.03
CA LYS A 232 -18.19 -0.14 8.90
C LYS A 232 -19.49 -0.83 8.48
N LYS A 233 -19.99 -0.52 7.28
CA LYS A 233 -20.98 -1.34 6.59
C LYS A 233 -20.27 -2.52 5.95
N VAL A 234 -20.73 -3.73 6.23
CA VAL A 234 -20.18 -4.98 5.66
C VAL A 234 -21.07 -5.46 4.52
N LEU A 235 -20.48 -5.77 3.38
CA LEU A 235 -21.11 -6.48 2.26
C LEU A 235 -20.34 -7.77 2.02
N GLU A 236 -21.06 -8.88 1.86
CA GLU A 236 -20.47 -10.16 1.48
C GLU A 236 -20.59 -10.36 -0.03
N ILE A 237 -19.46 -10.59 -0.69
CA ILE A 237 -19.36 -10.71 -2.14
C ILE A 237 -19.13 -12.17 -2.49
N GLN A 238 -20.06 -12.76 -3.25
CA GLN A 238 -19.96 -14.13 -3.75
C GLN A 238 -19.23 -14.15 -5.10
N LEU A 239 -18.19 -14.96 -5.25
CA LEU A 239 -17.35 -15.03 -6.45
C LEU A 239 -17.72 -16.23 -7.32
N ASN A 240 -18.80 -16.06 -8.08
CA ASN A 240 -19.37 -17.12 -8.93
C ASN A 240 -18.73 -17.19 -10.32
N ASN A 241 -18.17 -16.08 -10.78
CA ASN A 241 -17.58 -15.92 -12.11
C ASN A 241 -16.05 -15.88 -12.02
N ASP A 242 -15.37 -16.03 -13.16
CA ASP A 242 -13.90 -15.84 -13.24
C ASP A 242 -13.50 -14.38 -12.97
N ILE A 243 -14.34 -13.44 -13.41
CA ILE A 243 -14.26 -12.01 -13.07
C ILE A 243 -15.55 -11.63 -12.37
N THR A 244 -15.43 -11.09 -11.16
CA THR A 244 -16.54 -10.41 -10.47
C THR A 244 -16.22 -8.93 -10.38
N ARG A 245 -17.07 -8.10 -10.99
CA ARG A 245 -16.86 -6.66 -11.05
C ARG A 245 -17.65 -5.96 -9.97
N ILE A 246 -16.94 -5.20 -9.13
CA ILE A 246 -17.52 -4.32 -8.12
C ILE A 246 -17.41 -2.88 -8.63
N LYS A 247 -18.54 -2.30 -9.02
CA LYS A 247 -18.63 -0.93 -9.48
C LYS A 247 -19.09 -0.04 -8.34
N ILE A 248 -18.35 1.03 -8.09
CA ILE A 248 -18.68 2.04 -7.08
C ILE A 248 -19.07 3.32 -7.84
N LEU A 249 -20.26 3.83 -7.52
CA LEU A 249 -20.82 5.07 -8.06
C LEU A 249 -20.91 6.11 -6.94
N SER A 250 -20.38 7.30 -7.21
CA SER A 250 -20.59 8.47 -6.36
C SER A 250 -21.96 9.10 -6.66
N GLU A 251 -22.90 8.96 -5.73
CA GLU A 251 -24.24 9.58 -5.83
C GLU A 251 -24.22 11.05 -5.38
N SER A 252 -23.31 11.37 -4.45
CA SER A 252 -23.05 12.72 -3.92
C SER A 252 -21.62 12.83 -3.39
N VAL A 253 -21.07 14.05 -3.40
CA VAL A 253 -19.72 14.40 -2.89
C VAL A 253 -19.77 15.10 -1.52
N GLY A 254 -20.88 14.91 -0.81
CA GLY A 254 -21.06 15.53 0.50
C GLY A 254 -20.95 17.06 0.44
N SER A 255 -20.26 17.62 1.43
CA SER A 255 -19.99 19.06 1.53
C SER A 255 -18.54 19.44 1.22
N ILE A 256 -17.63 18.46 1.10
CA ILE A 256 -16.19 18.72 0.95
C ILE A 256 -15.61 17.98 -0.26
N GLY A 257 -15.44 18.72 -1.36
CA GLY A 257 -14.54 18.34 -2.45
C GLY A 257 -15.02 17.15 -3.30
N SER A 258 -14.69 15.94 -2.90
CA SER A 258 -14.91 14.69 -3.65
C SER A 258 -15.40 13.61 -2.71
N ASN A 259 -16.10 12.60 -3.22
CA ASN A 259 -16.51 11.48 -2.41
C ASN A 259 -15.31 10.66 -1.91
N THR A 260 -15.14 10.54 -0.58
CA THR A 260 -13.98 9.93 0.10
C THR A 260 -14.28 8.66 0.89
N ALA A 261 -15.15 7.81 0.34
CA ALA A 261 -15.42 6.49 0.89
C ALA A 261 -14.16 5.64 1.02
N ILE A 262 -13.95 5.02 2.18
CA ILE A 262 -13.02 3.91 2.32
C ILE A 262 -13.71 2.62 1.90
N ILE A 263 -13.07 1.91 0.98
CA ILE A 263 -13.47 0.59 0.54
C ILE A 263 -12.35 -0.38 0.94
N GLU A 264 -12.65 -1.28 1.87
CA GLU A 264 -11.68 -2.25 2.40
C GLU A 264 -12.09 -3.66 1.97
N VAL A 265 -11.29 -4.28 1.10
CA VAL A 265 -11.49 -5.65 0.62
C VAL A 265 -10.69 -6.61 1.50
N LEU A 266 -11.38 -7.56 2.12
CA LEU A 266 -10.77 -8.60 2.95
C LEU A 266 -10.80 -9.95 2.23
N ASP A 267 -9.62 -10.48 1.95
CA ASP A 267 -9.39 -11.76 1.26
C ASP A 267 -8.46 -12.69 2.06
N LYS A 268 -9.03 -13.64 2.83
CA LYS A 268 -8.33 -14.73 3.55
C LYS A 268 -7.03 -14.34 4.29
N GLY A 269 -6.86 -13.08 4.70
CA GLY A 269 -5.68 -12.58 5.40
C GLY A 269 -5.03 -11.36 4.74
N ASN A 270 -5.34 -11.07 3.48
CA ASN A 270 -4.98 -9.81 2.83
C ASN A 270 -6.10 -8.78 3.05
N THR A 271 -5.71 -7.60 3.52
CA THR A 271 -6.58 -6.44 3.61
C THR A 271 -6.11 -5.39 2.62
N ILE A 272 -6.94 -5.09 1.64
CA ILE A 272 -6.68 -4.06 0.63
C ILE A 272 -7.57 -2.87 0.97
N LYS A 273 -6.96 -1.83 1.51
CA LYS A 273 -7.66 -0.60 1.89
C LYS A 273 -7.49 0.44 0.77
N THR A 274 -8.61 0.85 0.19
CA THR A 274 -8.67 1.86 -0.85
C THR A 274 -9.56 3.03 -0.41
N MET A 275 -9.39 4.18 -1.07
CA MET A 275 -10.19 5.38 -0.84
C MET A 275 -10.70 5.90 -2.18
N THR A 276 -11.98 6.21 -2.30
CA THR A 276 -12.51 6.85 -3.51
C THR A 276 -12.05 8.31 -3.59
N ASN A 277 -11.90 8.79 -4.82
CA ASN A 277 -11.80 10.21 -5.13
C ASN A 277 -12.62 10.44 -6.39
N LEU A 278 -13.93 10.62 -6.21
CA LEU A 278 -14.92 10.65 -7.28
C LEU A 278 -15.80 11.89 -7.16
N GLN A 279 -16.08 12.54 -8.29
CA GLN A 279 -17.12 13.55 -8.39
C GLN A 279 -18.50 12.90 -8.51
N LYS A 280 -19.56 13.69 -8.33
CA LYS A 280 -20.94 13.20 -8.46
C LYS A 280 -21.17 12.60 -9.85
N GLY A 281 -21.72 11.39 -9.90
CA GLY A 281 -21.98 10.63 -11.12
C GLY A 281 -20.76 9.88 -11.66
N GLU A 282 -19.58 10.05 -11.08
CA GLU A 282 -18.39 9.31 -11.48
C GLU A 282 -18.37 7.91 -10.89
N THR A 283 -17.71 7.00 -11.60
CA THR A 283 -17.57 5.60 -11.22
C THR A 283 -16.12 5.16 -11.23
N THR A 284 -15.83 4.14 -10.43
CA THR A 284 -14.58 3.38 -10.42
C THR A 284 -14.93 1.90 -10.25
N GLU A 285 -14.03 1.02 -10.67
CA GLU A 285 -14.27 -0.41 -10.67
C GLU A 285 -13.17 -1.16 -9.94
N ILE A 286 -13.56 -2.21 -9.21
CA ILE A 286 -12.66 -3.21 -8.66
C ILE A 286 -13.02 -4.54 -9.32
N ASP A 287 -12.09 -5.09 -10.08
CA ASP A 287 -12.24 -6.42 -10.67
C ASP A 287 -11.62 -7.46 -9.74
N ILE A 288 -12.46 -8.37 -9.23
CA ILE A 288 -12.02 -9.52 -8.46
C ILE A 288 -11.80 -10.67 -9.42
N LEU A 289 -10.56 -11.15 -9.48
CA LEU A 289 -10.12 -12.09 -10.50
C LEU A 289 -9.82 -13.44 -9.85
N LYS A 290 -10.57 -14.47 -10.22
CA LYS A 290 -10.42 -15.81 -9.65
C LYS A 290 -9.19 -16.49 -10.24
N LYS A 291 -8.21 -16.81 -9.40
CA LYS A 291 -7.04 -17.60 -9.81
C LYS A 291 -7.50 -19.00 -10.19
N LYS A 292 -7.28 -19.40 -11.44
CA LYS A 292 -7.42 -20.79 -11.86
C LYS A 292 -6.43 -21.64 -11.06
N THR A 293 -6.91 -22.67 -10.37
CA THR A 293 -6.03 -23.66 -9.75
C THR A 293 -5.41 -24.45 -10.90
N LYS A 294 -4.09 -24.29 -11.11
CA LYS A 294 -3.33 -25.22 -11.97
C LYS A 294 -3.18 -26.55 -11.23
#